data_AF-A0A5N5VEV0-F1
#
_entry.id   AF-A0A5N5VEV0-F1
#
_cell.length_a   1.000
_cell.length_b   1.000
_cell.length_c   1.000
_cell.angle_alpha   90.00
_cell.angle_beta   90.00
_cell.angle_gamma   90.00
#
_symmetry.space_group_name_H-M   'P 1'
#
loop_
_entity.id
_entity.type
_entity.pdbx_description
1 polymer ?
#
loop_
_entity_poly.entity_id
_entity_poly.type
_entity_poly.pdbx_seq_one_letter_code
_entity_poly.pdbx_strand_id
1 'polypeptide(L)'
;MSSGAIEAVDRANRELLEEMKAEYERLPDGQVKQDRLADIAAIERALDVRDSHLVHLEKPDDPSQMIPAATSVGDPFKADHVSVTVPGVGSSTRDSIEGMTREAAELANEANQIAEYEEIDTTVATVAWVGYQPPLNLGQMSVLDDDLAQAGAPKLTSFLADLDAASQNPNQTTALFGHSYGSLTSGIALKEGASDYVDNAVMYGSPGFQATKPADLGLTDDTFFVMANPDDPINHIGSLAPMHGWGADPNEVLKNDDGSLRFRFEHLETGAGLTPLDGYEAKTGSWGHAEYGRSAGERMTGYNLATILLDRPDLAVKETPFGWY
;
A
#
# COMPACT_ATOMS: atom_id res chain seq x y z
N MET A 1 4.19 -23.62 -17.76
CA MET A 1 3.34 -24.72 -17.24
C MET A 1 3.57 -24.76 -15.74
N SER A 2 2.69 -24.33 -14.83
CA SER A 2 1.25 -24.06 -14.90
C SER A 2 0.92 -22.59 -14.64
N SER A 3 0.10 -22.02 -15.52
CA SER A 3 -0.54 -20.70 -15.43
C SER A 3 -0.82 -20.28 -14.02
N GLY A 4 -1.45 -21.09 -13.19
CA GLY A 4 -2.72 -21.79 -13.40
C GLY A 4 -3.59 -21.54 -12.15
N ALA A 5 -2.92 -21.30 -11.01
CA ALA A 5 -3.48 -20.79 -9.78
C ALA A 5 -4.04 -19.37 -9.96
N ILE A 6 -3.26 -18.42 -10.50
CA ILE A 6 -3.77 -17.05 -10.68
C ILE A 6 -4.94 -16.98 -11.64
N GLU A 7 -4.90 -17.67 -12.79
CA GLU A 7 -6.05 -17.63 -13.71
C GLU A 7 -7.26 -18.39 -13.17
N ALA A 8 -7.07 -19.34 -12.24
CA ALA A 8 -8.18 -19.99 -11.56
C ALA A 8 -8.83 -19.05 -10.53
N VAL A 9 -8.02 -18.34 -9.73
CA VAL A 9 -8.49 -17.33 -8.76
C VAL A 9 -9.16 -16.17 -9.48
N ASP A 10 -8.52 -15.60 -10.50
CA ASP A 10 -9.05 -14.52 -11.32
C ASP A 10 -10.38 -14.92 -11.97
N ARG A 11 -10.46 -16.11 -12.59
CA ARG A 11 -11.71 -16.60 -13.17
C ARG A 11 -12.81 -16.75 -12.12
N ALA A 12 -12.53 -17.34 -10.97
CA ALA A 12 -13.52 -17.53 -9.91
C ALA A 12 -14.03 -16.18 -9.37
N ASN A 13 -13.14 -15.22 -9.18
CA ASN A 13 -13.52 -13.88 -8.73
C ASN A 13 -14.31 -13.11 -9.80
N ARG A 14 -13.99 -13.28 -11.10
CA ARG A 14 -14.77 -12.69 -12.19
C ARG A 14 -16.16 -13.32 -12.31
N GLU A 15 -16.28 -14.62 -12.10
CA GLU A 15 -17.59 -15.30 -12.04
C GLU A 15 -18.44 -14.73 -10.90
N LEU A 16 -17.86 -14.57 -9.71
CA LEU A 16 -18.53 -13.91 -8.57
C LEU A 16 -18.89 -12.45 -8.89
N LEU A 17 -18.02 -11.71 -9.57
CA LEU A 17 -18.28 -10.31 -9.97
C LEU A 17 -19.52 -10.20 -10.87
N GLU A 18 -19.66 -11.10 -11.85
CA GLU A 18 -20.82 -11.15 -12.74
C GLU A 18 -22.10 -11.57 -12.00
N GLU A 19 -22.01 -12.51 -11.05
CA GLU A 19 -23.14 -12.87 -10.19
C GLU A 19 -23.62 -11.67 -9.36
N MET A 20 -22.67 -10.94 -8.75
CA MET A 20 -22.95 -9.72 -7.97
C MET A 20 -23.57 -8.63 -8.85
N LYS A 21 -23.09 -8.45 -10.09
CA LYS A 21 -23.65 -7.51 -11.06
C LYS A 21 -25.11 -7.82 -11.34
N ALA A 22 -25.43 -9.07 -11.68
CA ALA A 22 -26.78 -9.50 -11.97
C ALA A 22 -27.73 -9.36 -10.74
N GLU A 23 -27.21 -9.50 -9.53
CA GLU A 23 -27.97 -9.27 -8.30
C GLU A 23 -28.20 -7.77 -8.05
N TYR A 24 -27.16 -6.95 -8.13
CA TYR A 24 -27.26 -5.51 -7.87
C TYR A 24 -28.08 -4.77 -8.93
N GLU A 25 -28.12 -5.24 -10.18
CA GLU A 25 -29.05 -4.73 -11.20
C GLU A 25 -30.53 -4.87 -10.80
N ARG A 26 -30.87 -5.85 -9.95
CA ARG A 26 -32.24 -6.09 -9.46
C ARG A 26 -32.59 -5.28 -8.21
N LEU A 27 -31.64 -4.58 -7.60
CA LEU A 27 -31.93 -3.68 -6.50
C LEU A 27 -32.90 -2.56 -6.95
N PRO A 28 -33.70 -2.01 -6.01
CA PRO A 28 -34.45 -0.79 -6.26
C PRO A 28 -33.53 0.34 -6.72
N ASP A 29 -34.03 1.20 -7.61
CA ASP A 29 -33.26 2.35 -8.04
C ASP A 29 -32.98 3.29 -6.85
N GLY A 30 -31.73 3.71 -6.73
CA GLY A 30 -31.24 4.51 -5.62
C GLY A 30 -29.71 4.49 -5.52
N GLN A 31 -29.17 5.21 -4.53
CA GLN A 31 -27.74 5.38 -4.36
C GLN A 31 -27.00 4.04 -4.21
N VAL A 32 -27.54 3.13 -3.39
CA VAL A 32 -26.93 1.81 -3.17
C VAL A 32 -26.70 1.07 -4.48
N LYS A 33 -27.71 0.99 -5.35
CA LYS A 33 -27.59 0.36 -6.67
C LYS A 33 -26.56 1.05 -7.55
N GLN A 34 -26.61 2.39 -7.62
CA GLN A 34 -25.66 3.18 -8.42
C GLN A 34 -24.22 2.95 -7.97
N ASP A 35 -23.99 2.97 -6.67
CA ASP A 35 -22.70 2.74 -6.01
C ASP A 35 -22.17 1.32 -6.27
N ARG A 36 -23.01 0.29 -6.10
CA ARG A 36 -22.59 -1.10 -6.35
C ARG A 36 -22.22 -1.35 -7.81
N LEU A 37 -23.00 -0.81 -8.75
CA LEU A 37 -22.69 -0.93 -10.17
C LEU A 37 -21.46 -0.10 -10.56
N ALA A 38 -21.22 1.04 -9.90
CA ALA A 38 -20.00 1.83 -10.09
C ALA A 38 -18.74 1.10 -9.58
N ASP A 39 -18.83 0.40 -8.44
CA ASP A 39 -17.73 -0.41 -7.92
C ASP A 39 -17.38 -1.55 -8.89
N ILE A 40 -18.38 -2.28 -9.38
CA ILE A 40 -18.18 -3.34 -10.36
C ILE A 40 -17.54 -2.79 -11.64
N ALA A 41 -18.06 -1.67 -12.16
CA ALA A 41 -17.50 -1.04 -13.35
C ALA A 41 -16.04 -0.56 -13.13
N ALA A 42 -15.68 -0.15 -11.92
CA ALA A 42 -14.29 0.23 -11.61
C ALA A 42 -13.37 -0.98 -11.51
N ILE A 43 -13.83 -2.10 -10.95
CA ILE A 43 -13.10 -3.38 -10.97
C ILE A 43 -12.90 -3.84 -12.42
N GLU A 44 -13.93 -3.78 -13.26
CA GLU A 44 -13.82 -4.11 -14.69
C GLU A 44 -12.76 -3.24 -15.40
N ARG A 45 -12.75 -1.92 -15.16
CA ARG A 45 -11.74 -1.00 -15.72
C ARG A 45 -10.34 -1.23 -15.16
N ALA A 46 -10.22 -1.59 -13.88
CA ALA A 46 -8.94 -1.98 -13.29
C ALA A 46 -8.35 -3.20 -14.03
N LEU A 47 -9.20 -4.13 -14.45
CA LEU A 47 -8.83 -5.34 -15.17
C LEU A 47 -8.52 -5.12 -16.67
N ASP A 48 -8.67 -3.89 -17.17
CA ASP A 48 -8.16 -3.49 -18.49
C ASP A 48 -6.65 -3.19 -18.46
N VAL A 49 -6.05 -3.04 -17.27
CA VAL A 49 -4.60 -2.88 -17.11
C VAL A 49 -3.91 -4.15 -17.56
N ARG A 50 -2.83 -4.02 -18.35
CA ARG A 50 -2.10 -5.16 -18.88
C ARG A 50 -1.56 -6.02 -17.74
N ASP A 51 -1.76 -7.34 -17.86
CA ASP A 51 -1.31 -8.34 -16.89
C ASP A 51 -1.92 -8.16 -15.49
N SER A 52 -3.10 -7.54 -15.41
CA SER A 52 -3.87 -7.44 -14.18
C SER A 52 -4.82 -8.61 -13.97
N HIS A 53 -4.97 -9.03 -12.72
CA HIS A 53 -5.79 -10.16 -12.28
C HIS A 53 -6.57 -9.78 -11.03
N LEU A 54 -7.82 -10.21 -10.91
CA LEU A 54 -8.64 -10.03 -9.72
C LEU A 54 -8.30 -11.12 -8.70
N VAL A 55 -7.44 -10.81 -7.73
CA VAL A 55 -6.92 -11.78 -6.77
C VAL A 55 -7.76 -11.89 -5.49
N HIS A 56 -8.62 -10.91 -5.23
CA HIS A 56 -9.58 -10.95 -4.14
C HIS A 56 -10.86 -10.21 -4.50
N LEU A 57 -12.00 -10.78 -4.10
CA LEU A 57 -13.32 -10.16 -4.19
C LEU A 57 -14.19 -10.67 -3.03
N GLU A 58 -14.77 -9.76 -2.27
CA GLU A 58 -15.70 -10.08 -1.18
C GLU A 58 -17.08 -9.52 -1.52
N LYS A 59 -18.13 -10.34 -1.37
CA LYS A 59 -19.51 -9.84 -1.41
C LYS A 59 -19.89 -9.36 -0.01
N PRO A 60 -20.15 -8.04 0.19
CA PRO A 60 -20.57 -7.56 1.50
C PRO A 60 -21.98 -8.06 1.85
N ASP A 61 -22.19 -8.40 3.13
CA ASP A 61 -23.51 -8.78 3.67
C ASP A 61 -24.51 -7.62 3.61
N ASP A 62 -24.03 -6.39 3.85
CA ASP A 62 -24.80 -5.17 3.69
C ASP A 62 -24.46 -4.50 2.35
N PRO A 63 -25.42 -4.43 1.40
CA PRO A 63 -25.17 -3.81 0.08
C PRO A 63 -24.88 -2.31 0.16
N SER A 64 -25.10 -1.65 1.30
CA SER A 64 -24.69 -0.25 1.51
C SER A 64 -23.16 -0.09 1.56
N GLN A 65 -22.42 -1.15 1.91
CA GLN A 65 -20.97 -1.16 1.96
C GLN A 65 -20.36 -1.28 0.56
N MET A 66 -19.13 -0.80 0.39
CA MET A 66 -18.39 -1.03 -0.85
C MET A 66 -17.94 -2.47 -1.00
N ILE A 67 -17.77 -2.91 -2.25
CA ILE A 67 -17.30 -4.25 -2.59
C ILE A 67 -15.81 -4.30 -2.33
N PRO A 68 -15.33 -5.02 -1.31
CA PRO A 68 -13.90 -5.16 -1.09
C PRO A 68 -13.28 -5.96 -2.24
N ALA A 69 -12.17 -5.48 -2.79
CA ALA A 69 -11.50 -6.10 -3.92
C ALA A 69 -9.99 -5.88 -3.86
N ALA A 70 -9.23 -6.79 -4.47
CA ALA A 70 -7.81 -6.56 -4.74
C ALA A 70 -7.44 -7.05 -6.12
N THR A 71 -6.67 -6.24 -6.83
CA THR A 71 -6.10 -6.55 -8.15
C THR A 71 -4.59 -6.72 -8.02
N SER A 72 -4.01 -7.63 -8.79
CA SER A 72 -2.57 -7.81 -8.89
C SER A 72 -2.13 -7.57 -10.31
N VAL A 73 -0.99 -6.90 -10.49
CA VAL A 73 -0.24 -6.90 -11.74
C VAL A 73 0.90 -7.89 -11.59
N GLY A 74 0.95 -8.92 -12.43
CA GLY A 74 1.82 -10.09 -12.27
C GLY A 74 1.16 -11.23 -11.46
N ASP A 75 1.90 -12.32 -11.24
CA ASP A 75 1.43 -13.50 -10.47
C ASP A 75 1.99 -13.51 -9.05
N PRO A 76 1.22 -13.07 -8.03
CA PRO A 76 1.73 -12.94 -6.67
C PRO A 76 1.84 -14.30 -5.95
N PHE A 77 1.44 -15.40 -6.59
CA PHE A 77 1.63 -16.75 -6.05
C PHE A 77 2.93 -17.41 -6.52
N LYS A 78 3.65 -16.77 -7.46
CA LYS A 78 4.94 -17.28 -7.98
C LYS A 78 6.06 -16.26 -7.99
N ALA A 79 5.73 -14.97 -7.94
CA ALA A 79 6.72 -13.91 -7.94
C ALA A 79 7.73 -14.10 -6.80
N ASP A 80 8.96 -13.66 -7.04
CA ASP A 80 10.01 -13.61 -6.01
C ASP A 80 9.75 -12.47 -5.03
N HIS A 81 9.18 -11.37 -5.52
CA HIS A 81 8.83 -10.22 -4.70
C HIS A 81 7.39 -9.77 -4.92
N VAL A 82 6.65 -9.57 -3.84
CA VAL A 82 5.26 -9.11 -3.90
C VAL A 82 5.07 -7.86 -3.07
N SER A 83 4.38 -6.84 -3.59
CA SER A 83 3.93 -5.71 -2.78
C SER A 83 2.41 -5.71 -2.59
N VAL A 84 1.95 -5.21 -1.46
CA VAL A 84 0.54 -4.93 -1.19
C VAL A 84 0.38 -3.46 -0.78
N THR A 85 -0.37 -2.70 -1.56
CA THR A 85 -0.65 -1.28 -1.29
C THR A 85 -2.04 -1.12 -0.66
N VAL A 86 -2.08 -0.45 0.49
CA VAL A 86 -3.27 -0.18 1.30
C VAL A 86 -3.60 1.32 1.24
N PRO A 87 -4.79 1.71 0.76
CA PRO A 87 -5.14 3.10 0.55
C PRO A 87 -5.70 3.75 1.82
N GLY A 88 -5.87 5.07 1.82
CA GLY A 88 -6.31 5.84 2.99
C GLY A 88 -7.73 6.42 2.92
N VAL A 89 -7.95 7.51 3.67
CA VAL A 89 -9.24 8.22 3.76
C VAL A 89 -9.76 8.61 2.37
N GLY A 90 -11.07 8.50 2.16
CA GLY A 90 -11.73 8.87 0.92
C GLY A 90 -11.61 7.82 -0.19
N SER A 91 -10.91 6.73 0.08
CA SER A 91 -10.80 5.63 -0.87
C SER A 91 -12.08 4.83 -0.88
N SER A 92 -12.60 4.57 -2.07
CA SER A 92 -13.66 3.59 -2.30
C SER A 92 -13.31 2.70 -3.48
N THR A 93 -13.94 1.52 -3.61
CA THR A 93 -13.70 0.62 -4.74
C THR A 93 -13.95 1.32 -6.08
N ARG A 94 -15.08 2.00 -6.26
CA ARG A 94 -15.39 2.81 -7.46
C ARG A 94 -14.38 3.92 -7.77
N ASP A 95 -13.77 4.51 -6.75
CA ASP A 95 -12.92 5.69 -6.92
C ASP A 95 -11.42 5.36 -6.97
N SER A 96 -11.01 4.21 -6.44
CA SER A 96 -9.59 3.95 -6.13
C SER A 96 -9.01 2.76 -6.89
N ILE A 97 -9.75 1.64 -7.04
CA ILE A 97 -9.16 0.37 -7.51
C ILE A 97 -8.55 0.51 -8.92
N GLU A 98 -9.20 1.27 -9.81
CA GLU A 98 -8.68 1.52 -11.15
C GLU A 98 -7.36 2.29 -11.12
N GLY A 99 -7.31 3.41 -10.38
CA GLY A 99 -6.12 4.24 -10.24
C GLY A 99 -4.97 3.48 -9.59
N MET A 100 -5.25 2.80 -8.48
CA MET A 100 -4.27 2.00 -7.77
C MET A 100 -3.73 0.83 -8.60
N THR A 101 -4.54 0.21 -9.47
CA THR A 101 -4.05 -0.85 -10.36
C THR A 101 -3.07 -0.30 -11.41
N ARG A 102 -3.31 0.94 -11.88
CA ARG A 102 -2.35 1.63 -12.78
C ARG A 102 -1.05 1.98 -12.04
N GLU A 103 -1.15 2.49 -10.82
CA GLU A 103 0.01 2.78 -9.96
C GLU A 103 0.80 1.51 -9.64
N ALA A 104 0.13 0.38 -9.38
CA ALA A 104 0.75 -0.93 -9.21
C ALA A 104 1.52 -1.35 -10.48
N ALA A 105 0.93 -1.18 -11.67
CA ALA A 105 1.64 -1.46 -12.92
C ALA A 105 2.87 -0.56 -13.13
N GLU A 106 2.79 0.72 -12.77
CA GLU A 106 3.94 1.64 -12.82
C GLU A 106 5.04 1.22 -11.85
N LEU A 107 4.69 0.82 -10.63
CA LEU A 107 5.62 0.31 -9.63
C LEU A 107 6.29 -1.00 -10.09
N ALA A 108 5.53 -1.93 -10.65
CA ALA A 108 6.07 -3.16 -11.22
C ALA A 108 7.05 -2.86 -12.37
N ASN A 109 6.74 -1.89 -13.23
CA ASN A 109 7.65 -1.48 -14.30
C ASN A 109 8.95 -0.86 -13.75
N GLU A 110 8.87 -0.01 -12.73
CA GLU A 110 10.06 0.59 -12.09
C GLU A 110 10.93 -0.48 -11.42
N ALA A 111 10.32 -1.42 -10.68
CA ALA A 111 11.05 -2.52 -10.06
C ALA A 111 11.75 -3.41 -11.10
N ASN A 112 11.07 -3.74 -12.20
CA ASN A 112 11.70 -4.50 -13.29
C ASN A 112 12.85 -3.72 -13.97
N GLN A 113 12.75 -2.40 -14.11
CA GLN A 113 13.83 -1.58 -14.66
C GLN A 113 15.05 -1.54 -13.74
N ILE A 114 14.84 -1.40 -12.44
CA ILE A 114 15.92 -1.46 -11.44
C ILE A 114 16.57 -2.86 -11.45
N ALA A 115 15.77 -3.93 -11.46
CA ALA A 115 16.27 -5.29 -11.52
C ALA A 115 17.08 -5.57 -12.79
N GLU A 116 16.62 -5.12 -13.96
CA GLU A 116 17.35 -5.23 -15.22
C GLU A 116 18.69 -4.46 -15.16
N TYR A 117 18.67 -3.25 -14.58
CA TYR A 117 19.88 -2.42 -14.44
C TYR A 117 20.94 -3.07 -13.55
N GLU A 118 20.51 -3.66 -12.44
CA GLU A 118 21.36 -4.36 -11.46
C GLU A 118 21.66 -5.81 -11.85
N GLU A 119 21.22 -6.26 -13.03
CA GLU A 119 21.38 -7.63 -13.55
C GLU A 119 20.82 -8.70 -12.57
N ILE A 120 19.70 -8.38 -11.90
CA ILE A 120 18.99 -9.28 -10.97
C ILE A 120 17.93 -10.06 -11.75
N ASP A 121 18.09 -11.38 -11.82
CA ASP A 121 17.05 -12.28 -12.36
C ASP A 121 15.98 -12.51 -11.28
N THR A 122 14.85 -11.83 -11.40
CA THR A 122 13.76 -11.86 -10.43
C THR A 122 12.41 -11.60 -11.10
N THR A 123 11.33 -11.94 -10.40
CA THR A 123 9.96 -11.66 -10.81
C THR A 123 9.20 -10.89 -9.73
N VAL A 124 8.39 -9.93 -10.15
CA VAL A 124 7.63 -9.07 -9.23
C VAL A 124 6.12 -9.19 -9.48
N ALA A 125 5.33 -9.04 -8.42
CA ALA A 125 3.90 -8.79 -8.51
C ALA A 125 3.48 -7.68 -7.56
N THR A 126 2.61 -6.78 -8.01
CA THR A 126 2.18 -5.61 -7.22
C THR A 126 0.68 -5.63 -7.04
N VAL A 127 0.20 -5.65 -5.80
CA VAL A 127 -1.20 -5.77 -5.44
C VAL A 127 -1.76 -4.42 -4.98
N ALA A 128 -2.85 -3.98 -5.61
CA ALA A 128 -3.69 -2.90 -5.13
C ALA A 128 -4.83 -3.48 -4.28
N TRP A 129 -4.83 -3.22 -2.97
CA TRP A 129 -5.80 -3.82 -2.05
C TRP A 129 -6.80 -2.78 -1.53
N VAL A 130 -8.05 -2.87 -1.96
CA VAL A 130 -9.18 -2.05 -1.48
C VAL A 130 -10.12 -2.96 -0.69
N GLY A 131 -9.62 -3.50 0.43
CA GLY A 131 -10.29 -4.59 1.16
C GLY A 131 -11.03 -4.21 2.45
N TYR A 132 -11.04 -2.93 2.84
CA TYR A 132 -11.68 -2.46 4.08
C TYR A 132 -12.45 -1.16 3.85
N GLN A 133 -13.26 -0.72 4.80
CA GLN A 133 -14.07 0.50 4.70
C GLN A 133 -13.36 1.68 5.40
N PRO A 134 -12.58 2.53 4.69
CA PRO A 134 -11.95 3.69 5.30
C PRO A 134 -12.97 4.81 5.58
N PRO A 135 -12.59 5.83 6.38
CA PRO A 135 -13.40 7.04 6.51
C PRO A 135 -13.67 7.68 5.14
N LEU A 136 -14.89 8.17 4.90
CA LEU A 136 -15.28 8.72 3.58
C LEU A 136 -14.61 10.06 3.24
N ASN A 137 -14.23 10.86 4.24
CA ASN A 137 -13.50 12.11 4.04
C ASN A 137 -12.82 12.59 5.32
N LEU A 138 -11.80 13.44 5.17
CA LEU A 138 -10.98 13.99 6.26
C LEU A 138 -11.76 14.87 7.26
N GLY A 139 -12.98 15.30 6.93
CA GLY A 139 -13.81 16.17 7.78
C GLY A 139 -14.72 15.42 8.75
N GLN A 140 -14.73 14.08 8.75
CA GLN A 140 -15.53 13.30 9.68
C GLN A 140 -14.81 13.12 11.03
N MET A 141 -15.57 13.13 12.13
CA MET A 141 -15.03 12.83 13.46
C MET A 141 -14.39 11.44 13.54
N SER A 142 -14.81 10.49 12.70
CA SER A 142 -14.22 9.15 12.60
C SER A 142 -12.78 9.15 12.09
N VAL A 143 -12.31 10.24 11.49
CA VAL A 143 -10.90 10.43 11.11
C VAL A 143 -10.03 10.67 12.35
N LEU A 144 -10.62 11.12 13.46
CA LEU A 144 -9.95 11.38 14.73
C LEU A 144 -9.90 10.14 15.64
N ASP A 145 -10.47 9.01 15.19
CA ASP A 145 -10.48 7.73 15.89
C ASP A 145 -9.94 6.60 15.00
N ASP A 146 -9.53 5.49 15.60
CA ASP A 146 -8.96 4.34 14.88
C ASP A 146 -9.95 3.19 14.62
N ASP A 147 -11.22 3.32 15.02
CA ASP A 147 -12.25 2.28 14.85
C ASP A 147 -12.29 1.62 13.45
N LEU A 148 -12.19 2.41 12.38
CA LEU A 148 -12.22 1.88 11.01
C LEU A 148 -10.89 1.21 10.62
N ALA A 149 -9.77 1.69 11.14
CA ALA A 149 -8.47 1.06 10.97
C ALA A 149 -8.41 -0.27 11.75
N GLN A 150 -8.94 -0.30 12.97
CA GLN A 150 -9.09 -1.49 13.81
C GLN A 150 -10.00 -2.53 13.14
N ALA A 151 -11.08 -2.11 12.49
CA ALA A 151 -11.94 -3.01 11.72
C ALA A 151 -11.29 -3.53 10.43
N GLY A 152 -10.43 -2.71 9.80
CA GLY A 152 -9.71 -3.07 8.57
C GLY A 152 -8.50 -3.97 8.80
N ALA A 153 -7.82 -3.84 9.94
CA ALA A 153 -6.59 -4.56 10.23
C ALA A 153 -6.74 -6.09 10.17
N PRO A 154 -7.74 -6.72 10.81
CA PRO A 154 -7.95 -8.17 10.69
C PRO A 154 -8.22 -8.64 9.25
N LYS A 155 -8.87 -7.81 8.43
CA LYS A 155 -9.10 -8.12 7.01
C LYS A 155 -7.79 -8.10 6.22
N LEU A 156 -6.93 -7.11 6.48
CA LEU A 156 -5.60 -7.03 5.88
C LEU A 156 -4.71 -8.20 6.33
N THR A 157 -4.70 -8.54 7.61
CA THR A 157 -3.98 -9.71 8.15
C THR A 157 -4.45 -10.99 7.49
N SER A 158 -5.76 -11.21 7.35
CA SER A 158 -6.30 -12.38 6.65
C SER A 158 -5.88 -12.43 5.18
N PHE A 159 -5.94 -11.29 4.48
CA PHE A 159 -5.54 -11.23 3.08
C PHE A 159 -4.05 -11.56 2.90
N LEU A 160 -3.17 -11.03 3.74
CA LEU A 160 -1.73 -11.32 3.70
C LEU A 160 -1.45 -12.79 4.03
N ALA A 161 -2.14 -13.35 5.04
CA ALA A 161 -2.03 -14.77 5.38
C ALA A 161 -2.50 -15.69 4.25
N ASP A 162 -3.61 -15.35 3.58
CA ASP A 162 -4.13 -16.10 2.43
C ASP A 162 -3.17 -16.03 1.23
N LEU A 163 -2.51 -14.88 1.03
CA LEU A 163 -1.52 -14.69 -0.02
C LEU A 163 -0.26 -15.54 0.21
N ASP A 164 0.26 -15.52 1.45
CA ASP A 164 1.38 -16.36 1.89
C ASP A 164 1.05 -17.85 1.76
N ALA A 165 -0.11 -18.28 2.27
CA ALA A 165 -0.56 -19.67 2.21
C ALA A 165 -0.77 -20.18 0.78
N ALA A 166 -1.10 -19.30 -0.16
CA ALA A 166 -1.25 -19.61 -1.57
C ALA A 166 0.06 -19.54 -2.37
N SER A 167 1.12 -18.97 -1.80
CA SER A 167 2.41 -18.86 -2.47
C SER A 167 3.02 -20.23 -2.78
N GLN A 168 3.59 -20.33 -3.98
CA GLN A 168 4.34 -21.49 -4.46
C GLN A 168 5.84 -21.25 -4.41
N ASN A 169 6.27 -20.06 -3.98
CA ASN A 169 7.66 -19.68 -3.84
C ASN A 169 8.03 -19.54 -2.36
N PRO A 170 8.78 -20.51 -1.78
CA PRO A 170 9.12 -20.49 -0.36
C PRO A 170 10.12 -19.39 0.03
N ASN A 171 10.71 -18.69 -0.95
CA ASN A 171 11.61 -17.56 -0.73
C ASN A 171 10.97 -16.23 -1.14
N GLN A 172 9.66 -16.20 -1.39
CA GLN A 172 8.97 -14.97 -1.75
C GLN A 172 9.08 -13.96 -0.61
N THR A 173 9.44 -12.73 -0.94
CA THR A 173 9.38 -11.61 0.03
C THR A 173 8.13 -10.78 -0.21
N THR A 174 7.53 -10.27 0.87
CA THR A 174 6.35 -9.41 0.82
C THR A 174 6.62 -8.03 1.40
N ALA A 175 6.33 -6.99 0.62
CA ALA A 175 6.41 -5.59 1.03
C ALA A 175 5.01 -4.98 1.25
N LEU A 176 4.75 -4.39 2.42
CA LEU A 176 3.49 -3.73 2.75
C LEU A 176 3.60 -2.20 2.67
N PHE A 177 2.77 -1.59 1.82
CA PHE A 177 2.79 -0.16 1.54
C PHE A 177 1.50 0.50 2.02
N GLY A 178 1.57 1.21 3.14
CA GLY A 178 0.41 1.87 3.77
C GLY A 178 0.39 3.37 3.51
N HIS A 179 -0.62 3.84 2.76
CA HIS A 179 -0.82 5.27 2.51
C HIS A 179 -1.83 5.89 3.47
N SER A 180 -1.50 7.01 4.10
CA SER A 180 -2.48 7.80 4.85
C SER A 180 -3.19 6.96 5.93
N TYR A 181 -4.51 6.93 5.99
CA TYR A 181 -5.24 6.06 6.94
C TYR A 181 -4.95 4.55 6.75
N GLY A 182 -4.51 4.15 5.55
CA GLY A 182 -4.00 2.82 5.26
C GLY A 182 -2.71 2.51 6.01
N SER A 183 -1.89 3.51 6.36
CA SER A 183 -0.73 3.31 7.24
C SER A 183 -1.15 2.96 8.67
N LEU A 184 -2.22 3.60 9.17
CA LEU A 184 -2.75 3.30 10.51
C LEU A 184 -3.30 1.88 10.56
N THR A 185 -4.07 1.51 9.53
CA THR A 185 -4.60 0.15 9.34
C THR A 185 -3.47 -0.88 9.24
N SER A 186 -2.43 -0.58 8.46
CA SER A 186 -1.27 -1.46 8.29
C SER A 186 -0.46 -1.62 9.57
N GLY A 187 -0.24 -0.54 10.32
CA GLY A 187 0.45 -0.60 11.61
C GLY A 187 -0.28 -1.46 12.65
N ILE A 188 -1.61 -1.34 12.73
CA ILE A 188 -2.44 -2.20 13.58
C ILE A 188 -2.32 -3.66 13.13
N ALA A 189 -2.48 -3.94 11.82
CA ALA A 189 -2.37 -5.29 11.28
C ALA A 189 -1.01 -5.94 11.59
N LEU A 190 0.10 -5.23 11.37
CA LEU A 190 1.46 -5.72 11.64
C LEU A 190 1.65 -6.09 13.11
N LYS A 191 1.19 -5.23 14.02
CA LYS A 191 1.22 -5.44 15.46
C LYS A 191 0.34 -6.62 15.91
N GLU A 192 -0.73 -6.91 15.18
CA GLU A 192 -1.68 -7.99 15.47
C GLU A 192 -1.40 -9.30 14.72
N GLY A 193 -0.22 -9.42 14.09
CA GLY A 193 0.28 -10.68 13.53
C GLY A 193 0.51 -10.67 12.03
N ALA A 194 0.17 -9.59 11.31
CA ALA A 194 0.50 -9.51 9.87
C ALA A 194 2.02 -9.45 9.61
N SER A 195 2.82 -9.14 10.63
CA SER A 195 4.29 -9.17 10.54
C SER A 195 4.86 -10.57 10.31
N ASP A 196 4.09 -11.64 10.54
CA ASP A 196 4.50 -13.01 10.19
C ASP A 196 4.52 -13.24 8.66
N TYR A 197 3.90 -12.34 7.87
CA TYR A 197 3.75 -12.46 6.42
C TYR A 197 4.36 -11.28 5.64
N VAL A 198 5.11 -10.40 6.32
CA VAL A 198 5.63 -9.16 5.74
C VAL A 198 7.10 -9.01 6.11
N ASP A 199 7.95 -8.92 5.10
CA ASP A 199 9.40 -8.74 5.25
C ASP A 199 9.78 -7.27 5.34
N ASN A 200 9.12 -6.41 4.56
CA ASN A 200 9.40 -4.98 4.50
C ASN A 200 8.10 -4.17 4.57
N ALA A 201 8.16 -2.97 5.14
CA ALA A 201 7.00 -2.08 5.15
C ALA A 201 7.39 -0.61 4.97
N VAL A 202 6.55 0.12 4.22
CA VAL A 202 6.68 1.57 4.03
C VAL A 202 5.36 2.25 4.37
N MET A 203 5.39 3.17 5.33
CA MET A 203 4.24 3.98 5.73
C MET A 203 4.42 5.40 5.20
N TYR A 204 3.49 5.92 4.41
CA TYR A 204 3.69 7.22 3.77
C TYR A 204 2.48 8.13 3.81
N GLY A 205 2.74 9.43 3.98
CA GLY A 205 1.72 10.44 4.28
C GLY A 205 0.93 10.07 5.55
N SER A 206 1.60 9.55 6.57
CA SER A 206 0.98 8.84 7.67
C SER A 206 0.45 9.79 8.78
N PRO A 207 -0.80 9.60 9.28
CA PRO A 207 -1.24 10.21 10.53
C PRO A 207 -0.75 9.45 11.77
N GLY A 208 -0.14 8.26 11.60
CA GLY A 208 0.22 7.33 12.67
C GLY A 208 0.10 5.87 12.22
N PHE A 209 0.66 4.96 13.01
CA PHE A 209 0.67 3.51 12.76
C PHE A 209 0.79 2.67 14.06
N GLN A 210 0.31 3.21 15.19
CA GLN A 210 0.24 2.55 16.50
C GLN A 210 1.56 1.99 17.06
N ALA A 211 2.70 2.55 16.65
CA ALA A 211 4.02 2.14 17.12
C ALA A 211 4.88 3.31 17.59
N THR A 212 5.84 3.01 18.46
CA THR A 212 6.85 3.98 18.94
C THR A 212 8.27 3.62 18.51
N LYS A 213 8.43 2.43 17.90
CA LYS A 213 9.64 1.87 17.30
C LYS A 213 9.24 0.73 16.34
N PRO A 214 10.04 0.39 15.31
CA PRO A 214 9.71 -0.69 14.38
C PRO A 214 9.43 -2.05 15.03
N ALA A 215 10.13 -2.36 16.14
CA ALA A 215 9.95 -3.62 16.85
C ALA A 215 8.53 -3.81 17.45
N ASP A 216 7.75 -2.74 17.64
CA ASP A 216 6.34 -2.83 18.04
C ASP A 216 5.47 -3.42 16.91
N LEU A 217 5.96 -3.39 15.66
CA LEU A 217 5.33 -3.88 14.45
C LEU A 217 5.94 -5.19 13.95
N GLY A 218 6.81 -5.84 14.74
CA GLY A 218 7.54 -7.05 14.31
C GLY A 218 8.68 -6.79 13.31
N LEU A 219 9.06 -5.53 13.08
CA LEU A 219 10.06 -5.13 12.08
C LEU A 219 11.29 -4.47 12.74
N THR A 220 12.27 -4.12 11.92
CA THR A 220 13.53 -3.47 12.34
C THR A 220 13.70 -2.11 11.64
N ASP A 221 14.70 -1.33 12.06
CA ASP A 221 15.04 -0.07 11.38
C ASP A 221 15.50 -0.29 9.92
N ASP A 222 15.88 -1.53 9.56
CA ASP A 222 16.30 -1.91 8.20
C ASP A 222 15.15 -2.50 7.35
N THR A 223 13.96 -2.70 7.94
CA THR A 223 12.79 -3.29 7.26
C THR A 223 11.50 -2.49 7.42
N PHE A 224 11.53 -1.39 8.17
CA PHE A 224 10.39 -0.48 8.32
C PHE A 224 10.80 0.96 8.00
N PHE A 225 10.09 1.56 7.07
CA PHE A 225 10.42 2.88 6.53
C PHE A 225 9.21 3.82 6.53
N VAL A 226 9.49 5.12 6.55
CA VAL A 226 8.50 6.19 6.45
C VAL A 226 8.83 7.09 5.26
N MET A 227 7.81 7.62 4.58
CA MET A 227 7.98 8.74 3.64
C MET A 227 6.99 9.85 3.95
N ALA A 228 7.47 11.09 3.94
CA ALA A 228 6.61 12.24 4.14
C ALA A 228 7.06 13.41 3.25
N ASN A 229 6.12 13.97 2.50
CA ASN A 229 6.33 15.21 1.75
C ASN A 229 6.23 16.37 2.76
N PRO A 230 7.16 17.34 2.75
CA PRO A 230 7.12 18.45 3.71
C PRO A 230 5.83 19.29 3.66
N ASP A 231 5.18 19.37 2.49
CA ASP A 231 3.93 20.10 2.27
C ASP A 231 2.66 19.26 2.50
N ASP A 232 2.79 18.02 2.97
CA ASP A 232 1.66 17.17 3.29
C ASP A 232 0.93 17.67 4.55
N PRO A 233 -0.36 18.07 4.45
CA PRO A 233 -1.13 18.54 5.61
C PRO A 233 -1.31 17.46 6.69
N ILE A 234 -1.16 16.17 6.34
CA ILE A 234 -1.26 15.08 7.30
C ILE A 234 -0.10 15.08 8.30
N ASN A 235 1.04 15.72 8.01
CA ASN A 235 2.12 15.90 8.97
C ASN A 235 1.64 16.58 10.26
N HIS A 236 0.69 17.52 10.16
CA HIS A 236 0.09 18.16 11.33
C HIS A 236 -0.76 17.19 12.16
N ILE A 237 -1.44 16.24 11.51
CA ILE A 237 -2.21 15.20 12.20
C ILE A 237 -1.25 14.19 12.84
N GLY A 238 -0.20 13.77 12.12
CA GLY A 238 0.85 12.89 12.59
C GLY A 238 1.51 13.35 13.89
N SER A 239 1.77 14.66 14.03
CA SER A 239 2.31 15.23 15.28
C SER A 239 1.39 15.08 16.50
N LEU A 240 0.12 14.79 16.29
CA LEU A 240 -0.87 14.53 17.34
C LEU A 240 -1.08 13.03 17.59
N ALA A 241 -0.43 12.13 16.84
CA ALA A 241 -0.55 10.68 16.98
C ALA A 241 -0.47 10.19 18.45
N PRO A 242 0.45 10.70 19.30
CA PRO A 242 0.50 10.27 20.71
C PRO A 242 -0.77 10.60 21.50
N MET A 243 -1.46 11.68 21.18
CA MET A 243 -2.71 12.07 21.85
C MET A 243 -3.88 11.20 21.43
N HIS A 244 -3.85 10.66 20.21
CA HIS A 244 -4.86 9.76 19.66
C HIS A 244 -4.57 8.27 19.94
N GLY A 245 -3.44 7.95 20.59
CA GLY A 245 -3.02 6.55 20.81
C GLY A 245 -2.47 5.87 19.57
N TRP A 246 -2.13 6.62 18.52
CA TRP A 246 -1.63 6.11 17.24
C TRP A 246 -0.12 5.96 17.17
N GLY A 247 0.55 5.90 18.33
CA GLY A 247 2.00 5.75 18.43
C GLY A 247 2.73 7.08 18.58
N ALA A 248 4.01 7.09 18.20
CA ALA A 248 4.81 8.31 18.13
C ALA A 248 4.42 9.16 16.90
N ASP A 249 4.86 10.42 16.87
CA ASP A 249 4.81 11.21 15.64
C ASP A 249 5.63 10.49 14.56
N PRO A 250 5.03 10.16 13.38
CA PRO A 250 5.74 9.50 12.30
C PRO A 250 7.02 10.22 11.88
N ASN A 251 7.03 11.56 11.95
CA ASN A 251 8.11 12.41 11.49
C ASN A 251 8.99 12.92 12.67
N GLU A 252 8.91 12.28 13.85
CA GLU A 252 9.64 12.72 15.03
C GLU A 252 11.15 12.68 14.80
N VAL A 253 11.81 13.82 14.98
CA VAL A 253 13.27 13.91 14.96
C VAL A 253 13.84 13.86 16.37
N LEU A 254 14.71 12.89 16.59
CA LEU A 254 15.45 12.67 17.83
C LEU A 254 16.86 13.25 17.73
N LYS A 255 17.39 13.64 18.88
CA LYS A 255 18.79 14.06 19.02
C LYS A 255 19.58 12.99 19.78
N ASN A 256 20.63 12.48 19.16
CA ASN A 256 21.55 11.51 19.76
C ASN A 256 22.50 12.19 20.77
N ASP A 257 23.18 11.38 21.59
CA ASP A 257 24.11 11.85 22.62
C ASP A 257 25.30 12.62 22.05
N ASP A 258 25.74 12.29 20.84
CA ASP A 258 26.80 12.99 20.10
C ASP A 258 26.31 14.29 19.43
N GLY A 259 25.03 14.62 19.58
CA GLY A 259 24.38 15.79 19.04
C GLY A 259 23.88 15.65 17.59
N SER A 260 24.10 14.51 16.94
CA SER A 260 23.53 14.22 15.62
C SER A 260 22.01 14.06 15.70
N LEU A 261 21.33 14.35 14.58
CA LEU A 261 19.88 14.26 14.46
C LEU A 261 19.53 13.03 13.64
N ARG A 262 18.46 12.35 14.03
CA ARG A 262 17.90 11.22 13.28
C ARG A 262 16.39 11.22 13.39
N PHE A 263 15.70 10.69 12.40
CA PHE A 263 14.30 10.34 12.59
C PHE A 263 14.16 9.18 13.58
N ARG A 264 13.03 9.11 14.28
CA ARG A 264 12.66 7.96 15.11
C ARG A 264 12.54 6.69 14.27
N PHE A 265 11.93 6.81 13.09
CA PHE A 265 11.77 5.77 12.08
C PHE A 265 12.59 6.14 10.84
N GLU A 266 13.23 5.19 10.17
CA GLU A 266 14.04 5.47 8.98
C GLU A 266 13.17 6.11 7.88
N HIS A 267 13.56 7.28 7.39
CA HIS A 267 12.82 7.98 6.33
C HIS A 267 13.46 7.75 4.97
N LEU A 268 12.65 7.60 3.94
CA LEU A 268 13.09 7.57 2.55
C LEU A 268 12.79 8.91 1.88
N GLU A 269 13.72 9.35 1.04
CA GLU A 269 13.68 10.64 0.35
C GLU A 269 12.45 10.76 -0.54
N THR A 270 11.81 11.92 -0.50
CA THR A 270 10.62 12.24 -1.30
C THR A 270 10.87 13.36 -2.30
N GLY A 271 11.92 14.16 -2.08
CA GLY A 271 12.37 15.22 -2.95
C GLY A 271 13.08 14.73 -4.21
N ALA A 272 13.29 15.66 -5.15
CA ALA A 272 14.05 15.38 -6.37
C ALA A 272 15.52 15.14 -6.03
N GLY A 273 16.13 14.13 -6.64
CA GLY A 273 17.50 13.74 -6.31
C GLY A 273 18.07 12.69 -7.24
N LEU A 274 19.32 12.32 -6.99
CA LEU A 274 19.99 11.23 -7.68
C LEU A 274 19.68 9.91 -6.98
N THR A 275 19.52 8.84 -7.76
CA THR A 275 19.53 7.48 -7.22
C THR A 275 20.99 7.05 -6.95
N PRO A 276 21.24 6.03 -6.11
CA PRO A 276 22.58 5.49 -5.88
C PRO A 276 23.12 4.66 -7.06
N LEU A 277 22.28 4.39 -8.07
CA LEU A 277 22.64 3.58 -9.23
C LEU A 277 23.30 4.44 -10.30
N ASP A 278 24.60 4.26 -10.49
CA ASP A 278 25.40 5.02 -11.47
C ASP A 278 24.83 4.85 -12.88
N GLY A 279 24.26 5.91 -13.46
CA GLY A 279 23.68 5.90 -14.82
C GLY A 279 22.19 5.57 -14.88
N TYR A 280 21.57 5.26 -13.74
CA TYR A 280 20.12 5.21 -13.58
C TYR A 280 19.67 6.55 -13.00
N GLU A 281 18.85 7.29 -13.76
CA GLU A 281 18.72 8.74 -13.68
C GLU A 281 18.23 9.31 -12.33
N ALA A 282 18.36 10.64 -12.22
CA ALA A 282 17.69 11.45 -11.22
C ALA A 282 16.18 11.24 -11.26
N LYS A 283 15.55 11.23 -10.09
CA LYS A 283 14.09 11.20 -9.97
C LYS A 283 13.58 12.58 -9.58
N THR A 284 12.36 12.89 -10.01
CA THR A 284 11.64 14.08 -9.57
C THR A 284 11.08 13.87 -8.16
N GLY A 285 10.79 14.96 -7.46
CA GLY A 285 10.18 14.89 -6.14
C GLY A 285 8.67 14.66 -6.21
N SER A 286 8.11 14.12 -5.14
CA SER A 286 6.67 14.15 -4.87
C SER A 286 6.32 15.39 -4.07
N TRP A 287 5.06 15.84 -4.15
CA TRP A 287 4.54 16.96 -3.36
C TRP A 287 3.08 16.73 -2.99
N GLY A 288 2.70 17.13 -1.78
CA GLY A 288 1.34 16.98 -1.27
C GLY A 288 0.96 15.53 -0.96
N HIS A 289 -0.29 15.34 -0.53
CA HIS A 289 -0.70 14.09 0.13
C HIS A 289 -0.93 12.88 -0.81
N ALA A 290 -1.41 13.12 -2.03
CA ALA A 290 -1.86 12.05 -2.93
C ALA A 290 -0.80 11.60 -3.94
N GLU A 291 0.36 12.24 -3.95
CA GLU A 291 1.33 12.12 -5.06
C GLU A 291 2.40 11.03 -4.84
N TYR A 292 2.52 10.45 -3.63
CA TYR A 292 3.57 9.49 -3.29
C TYR A 292 3.62 8.28 -4.23
N GLY A 293 2.47 7.65 -4.52
CA GLY A 293 2.39 6.42 -5.32
C GLY A 293 2.31 6.64 -6.84
N ARG A 294 2.17 7.89 -7.28
CA ARG A 294 1.96 8.21 -8.70
C ARG A 294 3.25 8.35 -9.46
N SER A 295 3.23 7.98 -10.75
CA SER A 295 4.38 8.15 -11.67
C SER A 295 5.62 7.48 -11.10
N ALA A 296 5.48 6.20 -10.68
CA ALA A 296 6.51 5.53 -9.90
C ALA A 296 7.88 5.51 -10.60
N GLY A 297 7.88 5.44 -11.94
CA GLY A 297 9.11 5.50 -12.72
C GLY A 297 9.78 6.88 -12.82
N GLU A 298 9.07 7.95 -12.50
CA GLU A 298 9.58 9.33 -12.61
C GLU A 298 9.95 9.94 -11.25
N ARG A 299 9.40 9.40 -10.15
CA ARG A 299 9.49 10.00 -8.80
C ARG A 299 10.38 9.22 -7.84
N MET A 300 11.02 9.94 -6.92
CA MET A 300 11.90 9.35 -5.91
C MET A 300 11.13 8.41 -4.98
N THR A 301 9.88 8.74 -4.67
CA THR A 301 8.98 7.88 -3.89
C THR A 301 8.73 6.54 -4.58
N GLY A 302 8.49 6.54 -5.90
CA GLY A 302 8.30 5.33 -6.68
C GLY A 302 9.55 4.47 -6.79
N TYR A 303 10.71 5.11 -7.01
CA TYR A 303 12.01 4.44 -6.96
C TYR A 303 12.23 3.76 -5.60
N ASN A 304 12.02 4.48 -4.50
CA ASN A 304 12.18 3.95 -3.16
C ASN A 304 11.23 2.76 -2.91
N LEU A 305 9.93 2.88 -3.24
CA LEU A 305 8.98 1.77 -3.12
C LEU A 305 9.40 0.56 -3.97
N ALA A 306 9.93 0.78 -5.17
CA ALA A 306 10.41 -0.29 -6.04
C ALA A 306 11.63 -1.01 -5.44
N THR A 307 12.59 -0.27 -4.87
CA THR A 307 13.75 -0.88 -4.19
C THR A 307 13.35 -1.69 -2.95
N ILE A 308 12.37 -1.21 -2.18
CA ILE A 308 11.85 -1.95 -1.03
C ILE A 308 11.05 -3.18 -1.47
N LEU A 309 10.27 -3.08 -2.55
CA LEU A 309 9.61 -4.24 -3.17
C LEU A 309 10.63 -5.31 -3.54
N LEU A 310 11.76 -4.94 -4.17
CA LEU A 310 12.82 -5.87 -4.57
C LEU A 310 13.64 -6.45 -3.39
N ASP A 311 13.27 -6.18 -2.14
CA ASP A 311 14.05 -6.53 -0.94
C ASP A 311 15.50 -6.00 -1.02
N ARG A 312 15.65 -4.77 -1.56
CA ARG A 312 16.92 -4.06 -1.70
C ARG A 312 16.88 -2.69 -1.01
N PRO A 313 16.66 -2.63 0.33
CA PRO A 313 16.69 -1.38 1.07
C PRO A 313 18.05 -0.66 1.02
N ASP A 314 19.11 -1.36 0.66
CA ASP A 314 20.44 -0.78 0.39
C ASP A 314 20.47 0.13 -0.84
N LEU A 315 19.53 -0.04 -1.77
CA LEU A 315 19.37 0.82 -2.95
C LEU A 315 18.43 2.00 -2.73
N ALA A 316 17.69 2.02 -1.61
CA ALA A 316 16.77 3.10 -1.30
C ALA A 316 17.53 4.39 -0.92
N VAL A 317 17.00 5.54 -1.29
CA VAL A 317 17.55 6.85 -0.91
C VAL A 317 16.97 7.25 0.43
N LYS A 318 17.82 7.28 1.47
CA LYS A 318 17.43 7.70 2.82
C LYS A 318 17.34 9.22 2.92
N GLU A 319 16.30 9.70 3.59
CA GLU A 319 16.15 11.11 3.93
C GLU A 319 16.94 11.44 5.19
N THR A 320 17.47 12.66 5.24
CA THR A 320 18.08 13.18 6.47
C THR A 320 17.15 14.24 7.09
N PRO A 321 17.09 14.35 8.42
CA PRO A 321 16.20 15.30 9.09
C PRO A 321 16.59 16.78 8.91
N PHE A 322 17.62 17.08 8.11
CA PHE A 322 18.05 18.43 7.80
C PHE A 322 17.02 19.12 6.89
N GLY A 323 16.09 19.86 7.49
CA GLY A 323 15.05 20.61 6.77
C GLY A 323 13.66 20.52 7.41
N TRP A 324 13.47 19.63 8.38
CA TRP A 324 12.22 19.40 9.11
C TRP A 324 12.03 20.31 10.35
N TYR A 325 12.89 21.32 10.53
CA TYR A 325 12.91 22.24 11.68
C TYR A 325 12.44 23.66 11.35
#